data_AF-A0A523DZZ4-F1
#
_entry.id   AF-A0A523DZZ4-F1
#
_cell.length_a   1.000
_cell.length_b   1.000
_cell.length_c   1.000
_cell.angle_alpha   90.00
_cell.angle_beta   90.00
_cell.angle_gamma   90.00
#
_symmetry.space_group_name_H-M   'P 1'
#
loop_
_entity.id
_entity.type
_entity.pdbx_description
1 polymer ?
#
loop_
_entity_poly.entity_id
_entity_poly.type
_entity_poly.pdbx_seq_one_letter_code
_entity_poly.pdbx_strand_id
1 'polypeptide(L)'
;MAEHWFRRLLRLYPTSFRREFGDLMIELFDQIRSDANLDTRLGRARFTWKVLRDFIVTASRAWLAVITHRHVAQPGVSDRLGWRGSLDRSGQDVRYALRSLKKRPGFTAVIVMTLSLGIGANTAIFTLVNEIILRPLPIGNPSTVVDIFADVPGGNSFSGFSYPDYIDYAERNDVLTELVVFTGRTARLGAAGSGETISVQFASVNYFDLLAVRPAMGRGFRPEEGIRGSAHAVAIVSHGYWQRRAGSDPSFLGSTILLNETPFTVIGITAEGFQGTFIGFPMELWAPIASAELILPNFDLTDRASQGFELMGRLKANVSISRAQAAFDLIARELESEHPAEKRGHGVGIVPTTGHRPFDAGWCDGVPCYINDDHRRRSADHLLERR
;
A
#
# COMPACT_ATOMS: atom_id res chain seq x y z
N MET A 1 -16.10 -18.35 26.76
CA MET A 1 -15.04 -18.02 27.74
C MET A 1 -14.00 -17.04 27.20
N ALA A 2 -13.44 -17.21 25.99
CA ALA A 2 -12.41 -16.31 25.44
C ALA A 2 -12.90 -14.87 25.16
N GLU A 3 -14.10 -14.72 24.59
CA GLU A 3 -14.73 -13.41 24.31
C GLU A 3 -14.96 -12.58 25.59
N HIS A 4 -15.39 -13.23 26.67
CA HIS A 4 -15.63 -12.59 27.96
C HIS A 4 -14.34 -12.09 28.62
N TRP A 5 -13.21 -12.76 28.33
CA TRP A 5 -11.89 -12.35 28.78
C TRP A 5 -11.34 -11.20 27.91
N PHE A 6 -11.56 -11.26 26.59
CA PHE A 6 -11.19 -10.18 25.65
C PHE A 6 -11.96 -8.88 25.93
N ARG A 7 -13.27 -8.94 26.18
CA ARG A 7 -14.07 -7.78 26.61
C ARG A 7 -13.61 -7.18 27.94
N ARG A 8 -13.04 -7.99 28.83
CA ARG A 8 -12.45 -7.49 30.09
C ARG A 8 -11.10 -6.80 29.85
N LEU A 9 -10.30 -7.26 28.90
CA LEU A 9 -9.06 -6.59 28.48
C LEU A 9 -9.32 -5.25 27.79
N LEU A 10 -10.41 -5.12 27.02
CA LEU A 10 -10.79 -3.84 26.37
C LEU A 10 -11.06 -2.72 27.39
N ARG A 11 -11.31 -3.04 28.67
CA ARG A 11 -11.46 -2.03 29.73
C ARG A 11 -10.14 -1.37 30.14
N LEU A 12 -9.00 -1.94 29.77
CA LEU A 12 -7.67 -1.36 30.00
C LEU A 12 -7.35 -0.24 29.01
N TYR A 13 -8.11 -0.10 27.92
CA TYR A 13 -7.92 0.96 26.93
C TYR A 13 -8.68 2.24 27.31
N PRO A 14 -8.15 3.43 26.92
CA PRO A 14 -8.79 4.73 27.14
C PRO A 14 -10.23 4.78 26.60
N THR A 15 -11.10 5.53 27.28
CA THR A 15 -12.54 5.56 27.01
C THR A 15 -12.94 6.22 25.69
N SER A 16 -12.07 7.04 25.10
CA SER A 16 -12.25 7.58 23.74
C SER A 16 -12.06 6.49 22.69
N PHE A 17 -10.94 5.77 22.75
CA PHE A 17 -10.58 4.69 21.84
C PHE A 17 -11.57 3.52 21.87
N ARG A 18 -12.05 3.14 23.05
CA ARG A 18 -13.04 2.07 23.22
C ARG A 18 -14.38 2.38 22.55
N ARG A 19 -14.76 3.66 22.47
CA ARG A 19 -16.04 4.09 21.92
C ARG A 19 -16.07 4.06 20.40
N GLU A 20 -14.90 4.21 19.78
CA GLU A 20 -14.75 4.31 18.34
C GLU A 20 -14.40 2.95 17.69
N PHE A 21 -13.57 2.14 18.36
CA PHE A 21 -13.04 0.89 17.79
C PHE A 21 -13.43 -0.38 18.57
N GLY A 22 -14.22 -0.23 19.64
CA GLY A 22 -14.55 -1.35 20.54
C GLY A 22 -15.28 -2.50 19.85
N ASP A 23 -16.26 -2.18 19.02
CA ASP A 23 -17.09 -3.19 18.34
C ASP A 23 -16.34 -3.82 17.16
N LEU A 24 -15.54 -3.02 16.44
CA LEU A 24 -14.70 -3.45 15.31
C LEU A 24 -13.58 -4.42 15.75
N MET A 25 -13.04 -4.22 16.96
CA MET A 25 -12.03 -5.11 17.56
C MET A 25 -12.61 -6.45 18.03
N ILE A 26 -13.90 -6.50 18.36
CA ILE A 26 -14.60 -7.74 18.72
C ILE A 26 -14.89 -8.54 17.45
N GLU A 27 -15.30 -7.88 16.37
CA GLU A 27 -15.49 -8.50 15.05
C GLU A 27 -14.20 -9.10 14.49
N LEU A 28 -13.09 -8.34 14.55
CA LEU A 28 -11.78 -8.82 14.10
C LEU A 28 -11.29 -10.02 14.92
N PHE A 29 -11.58 -10.07 16.21
CA PHE A 29 -11.22 -11.19 17.08
C PHE A 29 -11.96 -12.47 16.71
N ASP A 30 -13.25 -12.37 16.36
CA ASP A 30 -14.04 -13.51 15.92
C ASP A 30 -13.65 -13.98 14.51
N GLN A 31 -13.20 -13.06 13.64
CA GLN A 31 -12.71 -13.36 12.28
C GLN A 31 -11.32 -14.04 12.27
N ILE A 32 -10.38 -13.59 13.10
CA ILE A 32 -9.06 -14.23 13.24
C ILE A 32 -9.20 -15.63 13.86
N ARG A 33 -10.21 -15.83 14.70
CA ARG A 33 -10.50 -17.13 15.30
C ARG A 33 -11.03 -18.14 14.28
N SER A 34 -11.80 -17.71 13.27
CA SER A 34 -12.31 -18.62 12.25
C SER A 34 -11.26 -19.07 11.24
N ASP A 35 -10.21 -18.27 11.00
CA ASP A 35 -9.16 -18.58 10.01
C ASP A 35 -8.01 -19.45 10.55
N ALA A 36 -7.89 -19.59 11.87
CA ALA A 36 -6.76 -20.30 12.49
C ALA A 36 -7.10 -21.76 12.83
N ASN A 37 -6.95 -22.66 11.84
CA ASN A 37 -7.02 -24.11 12.07
C ASN A 37 -5.76 -24.61 12.81
N LEU A 38 -5.74 -24.45 14.13
CA LEU A 38 -4.63 -24.78 15.05
C LEU A 38 -4.98 -25.99 15.93
N ASP A 39 -4.98 -27.17 15.32
CA ASP A 39 -5.48 -28.41 15.93
C ASP A 39 -4.57 -29.02 17.02
N THR A 40 -3.42 -28.43 17.36
CA THR A 40 -2.57 -28.95 18.44
C THR A 40 -1.96 -27.88 19.34
N ARG A 41 -2.04 -28.09 20.67
CA ARG A 41 -1.47 -27.22 21.72
C ARG A 41 0.04 -26.95 21.53
N LEU A 42 0.76 -27.90 20.97
CA LEU A 42 2.20 -27.79 20.67
C LEU A 42 2.50 -26.83 19.51
N GLY A 43 1.64 -26.76 18.49
CA GLY A 43 1.78 -25.83 17.36
C GLY A 43 1.61 -24.37 17.79
N ARG A 44 0.60 -24.12 18.64
CA ARG A 44 0.38 -22.81 19.29
C ARG A 44 1.56 -22.38 20.14
N ALA A 45 2.11 -23.26 20.96
CA ALA A 45 3.25 -22.95 21.83
C ALA A 45 4.56 -22.71 21.05
N ARG A 46 4.77 -23.44 19.94
CA ARG A 46 5.99 -23.33 19.13
C ARG A 46 5.98 -22.05 18.28
N PHE A 47 4.82 -21.64 17.78
CA PHE A 47 4.65 -20.37 17.07
C PHE A 47 4.81 -19.18 18.01
N THR A 48 4.15 -19.19 19.18
CA THR A 48 4.29 -18.11 20.16
C THR A 48 5.73 -18.00 20.68
N TRP A 49 6.42 -19.13 20.89
CA TRP A 49 7.82 -19.13 21.31
C TRP A 49 8.77 -18.57 20.24
N LYS A 50 8.55 -18.91 18.97
CA LYS A 50 9.38 -18.40 17.86
C LYS A 50 9.23 -16.89 17.69
N VAL A 51 8.00 -16.39 17.74
CA VAL A 51 7.69 -14.96 17.67
C VAL A 51 8.30 -14.21 18.87
N LEU A 52 8.17 -14.75 20.09
CA LEU A 52 8.73 -14.14 21.30
C LEU A 52 10.27 -14.05 21.25
N ARG A 53 10.93 -15.10 20.76
CA ARG A 53 12.39 -15.16 20.64
C ARG A 53 12.92 -14.14 19.64
N ASP A 54 12.34 -14.09 18.45
CA ASP A 54 12.81 -13.19 17.39
C ASP A 54 12.50 -11.72 17.74
N PHE A 55 11.46 -11.47 18.52
CA PHE A 55 11.14 -10.15 19.10
C PHE A 55 12.22 -9.66 20.09
N ILE A 56 12.62 -10.51 21.04
CA ILE A 56 13.62 -10.15 22.07
C ILE A 56 15.00 -9.88 21.44
N VAL A 57 15.41 -10.69 20.46
CA VAL A 57 16.72 -10.54 19.79
C VAL A 57 16.77 -9.28 18.92
N THR A 58 15.66 -8.90 18.30
CA THR A 58 15.61 -7.73 17.41
C THR A 58 15.43 -6.43 18.20
N ALA A 59 14.60 -6.43 19.24
CA ALA A 59 14.38 -5.29 20.12
C ALA A 59 15.64 -4.89 20.90
N SER A 60 16.44 -5.88 21.34
CA SER A 60 17.69 -5.61 22.06
C SER A 60 18.78 -4.98 21.18
N ARG A 61 18.86 -5.37 19.91
CA ARG A 61 19.79 -4.76 18.93
C ARG A 61 19.40 -3.33 18.57
N ALA A 62 18.10 -3.05 18.45
CA ALA A 62 17.60 -1.69 18.18
C ALA A 62 17.81 -0.73 19.36
N TRP A 63 17.59 -1.19 20.59
CA TRP A 63 17.81 -0.37 21.80
C TRP A 63 19.29 -0.04 22.03
N LEU A 64 20.21 -0.94 21.69
CA LEU A 64 21.64 -0.68 21.76
C LEU A 64 22.07 0.47 20.83
N ALA A 65 21.49 0.57 19.63
CA ALA A 65 21.79 1.63 18.67
C ALA A 65 21.26 3.02 19.12
N VAL A 66 20.10 3.06 19.77
CA VAL A 66 19.47 4.28 20.30
C VAL A 66 20.26 4.85 21.48
N ILE A 67 20.82 3.99 22.34
CA ILE A 67 21.64 4.42 23.48
C ILE A 67 23.00 4.96 23.01
N THR A 68 23.50 4.51 21.86
CA THR A 68 24.82 4.94 21.33
C THR A 68 24.81 6.27 20.58
N HIS A 69 23.65 6.81 20.17
CA HIS A 69 23.59 8.08 19.44
C HIS A 69 22.81 9.19 20.18
N ARG A 70 23.61 10.04 20.86
CA ARG A 70 23.39 11.44 21.29
C ARG A 70 22.85 11.73 22.70
N HIS A 71 23.72 12.38 23.48
CA HIS A 71 23.36 13.64 24.15
C HIS A 71 24.39 14.73 23.81
N VAL A 72 23.95 15.78 23.11
CA VAL A 72 24.63 17.08 23.02
C VAL A 72 24.07 17.94 24.15
N ALA A 73 24.95 18.41 25.03
CA ALA A 73 24.62 19.23 26.19
C ALA A 73 24.36 20.70 25.79
N GLN A 74 23.33 21.32 26.39
CA GLN A 74 23.21 22.77 26.47
C GLN A 74 23.96 23.27 27.72
N PRO A 75 24.78 24.33 27.63
CA PRO A 75 25.53 24.83 28.78
C PRO A 75 24.72 25.87 29.55
N GLY A 76 24.66 25.74 30.89
CA GLY A 76 24.18 26.84 31.73
C GLY A 76 23.52 26.49 33.06
N VAL A 77 24.04 25.54 33.84
CA VAL A 77 23.84 25.51 35.30
C VAL A 77 25.14 25.03 35.95
N SER A 78 25.56 25.74 36.99
CA SER A 78 26.87 25.68 37.64
C SER A 78 27.31 24.28 38.08
N ASP A 79 28.55 23.95 37.70
CA ASP A 79 29.36 22.84 38.17
C ASP A 79 29.58 22.90 39.69
N ARG A 80 28.81 22.12 40.46
CA ARG A 80 29.27 21.52 41.73
C ARG A 80 28.48 20.25 42.06
N LEU A 81 28.71 19.15 41.35
CA LEU A 81 28.56 17.79 41.91
C LEU A 81 29.09 16.69 40.95
N GLY A 82 30.40 16.43 41.09
CA GLY A 82 31.02 15.09 41.07
C GLY A 82 30.55 14.03 40.07
N TRP A 83 30.89 14.18 38.79
CA TRP A 83 30.77 13.12 37.77
C TRP A 83 31.78 11.96 37.92
N ARG A 84 32.68 11.98 38.92
CA ARG A 84 33.66 10.91 39.19
C ARG A 84 33.16 9.76 40.08
N GLY A 85 31.90 9.79 40.54
CA GLY A 85 31.32 8.74 41.41
C GLY A 85 30.13 7.97 40.81
N SER A 86 29.84 8.12 39.52
CA SER A 86 28.58 7.66 38.92
C SER A 86 28.62 6.21 38.38
N LEU A 87 29.79 5.70 37.98
CA LEU A 87 29.89 4.36 37.36
C LEU A 87 29.85 3.20 38.39
N ASP A 88 30.37 3.38 39.59
CA ASP A 88 30.34 2.35 40.65
C ASP A 88 28.96 2.19 41.30
N ARG A 89 28.07 3.19 41.16
CA ARG A 89 26.71 3.15 41.72
C ARG A 89 25.69 2.49 40.79
N SER A 90 25.90 2.56 39.47
CA SER A 90 24.96 1.98 38.49
C SER A 90 24.78 0.47 38.66
N GLY A 91 25.85 -0.27 38.97
CA GLY A 91 25.76 -1.72 39.19
C GLY A 91 25.01 -2.10 40.48
N GLN A 92 25.19 -1.30 41.54
CA GLN A 92 24.52 -1.51 42.81
C GLN A 92 23.04 -1.13 42.74
N ASP A 93 22.71 -0.08 42.00
CA ASP A 93 21.34 0.36 41.73
C ASP A 93 20.55 -0.65 40.88
N VAL A 94 21.16 -1.21 39.83
CA VAL A 94 20.54 -2.28 39.02
C VAL A 94 20.30 -3.54 39.87
N ARG A 95 21.27 -3.93 40.70
CA ARG A 95 21.15 -5.10 41.59
C ARG A 95 20.09 -4.89 42.67
N TYR A 96 19.96 -3.66 43.18
CA TYR A 96 18.91 -3.27 44.13
C TYR A 96 17.52 -3.29 43.46
N ALA A 97 17.40 -2.72 42.26
CA ALA A 97 16.17 -2.75 41.47
C ALA A 97 15.70 -4.19 41.18
N LEU A 98 16.59 -5.08 40.74
CA LEU A 98 16.28 -6.50 40.51
C LEU A 98 15.82 -7.23 41.78
N ARG A 99 16.44 -6.94 42.94
CA ARG A 99 15.98 -7.49 44.23
C ARG A 99 14.61 -6.93 44.62
N SER A 100 14.34 -5.66 44.36
CA SER A 100 13.05 -5.02 44.62
C SER A 100 11.93 -5.63 43.77
N LEU A 101 12.20 -5.88 42.49
CA LEU A 101 11.27 -6.56 41.57
C LEU A 101 10.94 -7.99 42.02
N LYS A 102 11.94 -8.75 42.49
CA LYS A 102 11.72 -10.11 43.05
C LYS A 102 10.91 -10.12 44.34
N LYS A 103 10.96 -9.06 45.16
CA LYS A 103 10.20 -8.96 46.41
C LYS A 103 8.71 -8.69 46.20
N ARG A 104 8.31 -8.18 45.04
CA ARG A 104 6.90 -7.86 44.71
C ARG A 104 6.52 -8.49 43.36
N PRO A 105 6.39 -9.83 43.28
CA PRO A 105 6.21 -10.53 42.02
C PRO A 105 4.89 -10.18 41.31
N GLY A 106 3.79 -9.96 42.06
CA GLY A 106 2.49 -9.61 41.46
C GLY A 106 2.50 -8.24 40.76
N PHE A 107 3.01 -7.20 41.43
CA PHE A 107 3.10 -5.85 40.86
C PHE A 107 4.08 -5.80 39.68
N THR A 108 5.22 -6.48 39.80
CA THR A 108 6.19 -6.61 38.70
C THR A 108 5.58 -7.32 37.49
N ALA A 109 4.82 -8.39 37.70
CA ALA A 109 4.16 -9.11 36.61
C ALA A 109 3.18 -8.22 35.85
N VAL A 110 2.38 -7.41 36.55
CA VAL A 110 1.46 -6.44 35.91
C VAL A 110 2.23 -5.43 35.08
N ILE A 111 3.29 -4.81 35.62
CA ILE A 111 4.11 -3.84 34.87
C ILE A 111 4.73 -4.48 33.63
N VAL A 112 5.34 -5.66 33.78
CA VAL A 112 5.98 -6.36 32.66
C VAL A 112 4.96 -6.72 31.60
N MET A 113 3.76 -7.19 31.97
CA MET A 113 2.69 -7.48 31.01
C MET A 113 2.20 -6.23 30.30
N THR A 114 1.96 -5.13 31.02
CA THR A 114 1.52 -3.86 30.42
C THR A 114 2.56 -3.32 29.45
N LEU A 115 3.84 -3.32 29.85
CA LEU A 115 4.94 -2.86 29.00
C LEU A 115 5.13 -3.77 27.78
N SER A 116 5.08 -5.09 27.98
CA SER A 116 5.20 -6.06 26.89
C SER A 116 4.04 -5.95 25.89
N LEU A 117 2.83 -5.69 26.37
CA LEU A 117 1.66 -5.50 25.51
C LEU A 117 1.78 -4.20 24.71
N GLY A 118 2.20 -3.10 25.34
CA GLY A 118 2.40 -1.82 24.66
C GLY A 118 3.50 -1.89 23.60
N ILE A 119 4.65 -2.48 23.94
CA ILE A 119 5.76 -2.66 22.99
C ILE A 119 5.35 -3.66 21.88
N GLY A 120 4.78 -4.80 22.24
CA GLY A 120 4.36 -5.84 21.32
C GLY A 120 3.31 -5.37 20.31
N ALA A 121 2.28 -4.66 20.77
CA ALA A 121 1.24 -4.12 19.89
C ALA A 121 1.80 -3.09 18.91
N ASN A 122 2.58 -2.12 19.40
CA ASN A 122 3.18 -1.10 18.54
C ASN A 122 4.14 -1.74 17.52
N THR A 123 5.03 -2.64 17.96
CA THR A 123 5.95 -3.31 17.04
C THR A 123 5.22 -4.22 16.05
N ALA A 124 4.14 -4.90 16.43
CA ALA A 124 3.34 -5.71 15.50
C ALA A 124 2.73 -4.85 14.39
N ILE A 125 2.14 -3.69 14.75
CA ILE A 125 1.60 -2.72 13.79
C ILE A 125 2.72 -2.23 12.86
N PHE A 126 3.85 -1.77 13.41
CA PHE A 126 4.97 -1.30 12.59
C PHE A 126 5.59 -2.39 11.72
N THR A 127 5.60 -3.65 12.16
CA THR A 127 6.10 -4.78 11.36
C THR A 127 5.15 -5.07 10.20
N LEU A 128 3.84 -5.07 10.44
CA LEU A 128 2.85 -5.27 9.39
C LEU A 128 2.90 -4.13 8.37
N VAL A 129 2.98 -2.89 8.84
CA VAL A 129 3.19 -1.71 7.98
C VAL A 129 4.48 -1.84 7.18
N ASN A 130 5.58 -2.29 7.79
CA ASN A 130 6.84 -2.44 7.08
C ASN A 130 6.82 -3.59 6.04
N GLU A 131 6.13 -4.70 6.33
CA GLU A 131 5.98 -5.82 5.38
C GLU A 131 5.04 -5.47 4.21
N ILE A 132 3.97 -4.72 4.46
CA ILE A 132 2.97 -4.37 3.44
C ILE A 132 3.38 -3.12 2.67
N ILE A 133 3.74 -2.03 3.36
CA ILE A 133 3.96 -0.70 2.76
C ILE A 133 5.42 -0.51 2.32
N LEU A 134 6.40 -1.06 3.04
CA LEU A 134 7.82 -0.77 2.82
C LEU A 134 8.59 -1.84 2.03
N ARG A 135 7.93 -2.92 1.56
CA ARG A 135 8.57 -3.81 0.58
C ARG A 135 8.71 -3.06 -0.75
N PRO A 136 9.94 -2.87 -1.26
CA PRO A 136 10.10 -2.27 -2.57
C PRO A 136 9.41 -3.16 -3.59
N LEU A 137 8.51 -2.59 -4.39
CA LEU A 137 7.96 -3.26 -5.57
C LEU A 137 9.15 -3.82 -6.37
N PRO A 138 9.15 -5.11 -6.76
CA PRO A 138 10.25 -5.74 -7.48
C PRO A 138 10.26 -5.28 -8.94
N ILE A 139 10.52 -3.98 -9.14
CA ILE A 139 10.45 -3.28 -10.42
C ILE A 139 11.84 -2.80 -10.81
N GLY A 140 12.11 -2.75 -12.11
CA GLY A 140 13.40 -2.26 -12.59
C GLY A 140 13.55 -0.75 -12.41
N ASN A 141 14.67 -0.33 -11.84
CA ASN A 141 15.04 1.08 -11.65
C ASN A 141 13.92 1.94 -11.01
N PRO A 142 13.54 1.63 -9.76
CA PRO A 142 12.39 2.24 -9.08
C PRO A 142 12.48 3.77 -8.92
N SER A 143 13.69 4.34 -8.85
CA SER A 143 13.91 5.77 -8.66
C SER A 143 13.42 6.65 -9.81
N THR A 144 13.11 6.03 -10.96
CA THR A 144 12.58 6.73 -12.14
C THR A 144 11.09 6.49 -12.36
N VAL A 145 10.45 5.63 -11.54
CA VAL A 145 9.02 5.33 -11.65
C VAL A 145 8.25 6.24 -10.70
N VAL A 146 7.17 6.83 -11.22
CA VAL A 146 6.31 7.77 -10.51
C VAL A 146 4.86 7.31 -10.58
N ASP A 147 4.18 7.44 -9.46
CA ASP A 147 2.73 7.29 -9.35
C ASP A 147 2.08 8.65 -9.65
N ILE A 148 1.03 8.64 -10.48
CA ILE A 148 0.32 9.84 -10.91
C ILE A 148 -1.12 9.74 -10.40
N PHE A 149 -1.57 10.74 -9.64
CA PHE A 149 -2.88 10.78 -8.98
C PHE A 149 -3.70 11.95 -9.50
N ALA A 150 -5.02 11.77 -9.60
CA ALA A 150 -5.93 12.86 -9.89
C ALA A 150 -6.21 13.64 -8.59
N ASP A 151 -6.08 14.96 -8.65
CA ASP A 151 -6.47 15.85 -7.55
C ASP A 151 -7.85 16.41 -7.85
N VAL A 152 -8.89 15.77 -7.33
CA VAL A 152 -10.28 16.13 -7.62
C VAL A 152 -10.87 16.92 -6.45
N PRO A 153 -11.50 18.09 -6.67
CA PRO A 153 -12.14 18.85 -5.60
C PRO A 153 -13.21 18.04 -4.87
N GLY A 154 -13.05 17.86 -3.56
CA GLY A 154 -13.95 17.02 -2.76
C GLY A 154 -13.84 15.52 -3.05
N GLY A 155 -12.88 15.12 -3.88
CA GLY A 155 -12.52 13.74 -4.14
C GLY A 155 -11.82 13.09 -2.96
N ASN A 156 -11.85 11.77 -2.92
CA ASN A 156 -11.07 10.96 -1.98
C ASN A 156 -9.89 10.29 -2.72
N SER A 157 -9.10 9.50 -1.99
CA SER A 157 -7.94 8.76 -2.54
C SER A 157 -8.28 7.74 -3.65
N PHE A 158 -9.57 7.51 -3.96
CA PHE A 158 -10.04 6.66 -5.05
C PHE A 158 -10.43 7.45 -6.30
N SER A 159 -10.31 8.78 -6.28
CA SER A 159 -10.54 9.61 -7.46
C SER A 159 -9.40 9.37 -8.45
N GLY A 160 -9.73 8.86 -9.63
CA GLY A 160 -8.77 8.49 -10.65
C GLY A 160 -8.90 9.32 -11.91
N PHE A 161 -8.22 8.85 -12.95
CA PHE A 161 -8.33 9.36 -14.31
C PHE A 161 -9.41 8.62 -15.06
N SER A 162 -9.91 9.22 -16.13
CA SER A 162 -10.64 8.50 -17.18
C SER A 162 -9.67 7.99 -18.24
N TYR A 163 -10.09 6.99 -19.02
CA TYR A 163 -9.26 6.50 -20.12
C TYR A 163 -8.98 7.57 -21.20
N PRO A 164 -9.92 8.46 -21.56
CA PRO A 164 -9.61 9.61 -22.41
C PRO A 164 -8.50 10.50 -21.85
N ASP A 165 -8.47 10.74 -20.53
CA ASP A 165 -7.38 11.52 -19.92
C ASP A 165 -6.03 10.83 -20.10
N TYR A 166 -5.97 9.50 -19.93
CA TYR A 166 -4.75 8.74 -20.20
C TYR A 166 -4.24 8.99 -21.62
N ILE A 167 -5.12 8.97 -22.62
CA ILE A 167 -4.76 9.24 -24.01
C ILE A 167 -4.22 10.67 -24.15
N ASP A 168 -4.93 11.66 -23.61
CA ASP A 168 -4.51 13.06 -23.65
C ASP A 168 -3.13 13.27 -23.01
N TYR A 169 -2.91 12.71 -21.82
CA TYR A 169 -1.61 12.76 -21.14
C TYR A 169 -0.54 12.00 -21.91
N ALA A 170 -0.84 10.83 -22.50
CA ALA A 170 0.12 10.06 -23.26
C ALA A 170 0.57 10.81 -24.53
N GLU A 171 -0.34 11.47 -25.24
CA GLU A 171 -0.07 12.21 -26.47
C GLU A 171 0.67 13.53 -26.22
N ARG A 172 0.34 14.25 -25.13
CA ARG A 172 0.94 15.54 -24.79
C ARG A 172 2.18 15.43 -23.91
N ASN A 173 2.49 14.25 -23.39
CA ASN A 173 3.64 14.01 -22.52
C ASN A 173 4.98 14.10 -23.25
N ASP A 174 5.88 14.94 -22.74
CA ASP A 174 7.28 15.02 -23.17
C ASP A 174 8.29 14.70 -22.05
N VAL A 175 7.83 14.37 -20.85
CA VAL A 175 8.67 14.18 -19.64
C VAL A 175 8.86 12.71 -19.23
N LEU A 176 7.94 11.83 -19.63
CA LEU A 176 7.99 10.38 -19.38
C LEU A 176 8.43 9.61 -20.61
N THR A 177 9.20 8.53 -20.43
CA THR A 177 9.50 7.56 -21.49
C THR A 177 8.31 6.65 -21.77
N GLU A 178 7.57 6.31 -20.72
CA GLU A 178 6.41 5.42 -20.77
C GLU A 178 5.36 5.92 -19.77
N LEU A 179 4.10 5.85 -20.17
CA LEU A 179 2.93 6.09 -19.34
C LEU A 179 2.02 4.86 -19.46
N VAL A 180 1.58 4.33 -18.33
CA VAL A 180 0.65 3.21 -18.26
C VAL A 180 -0.63 3.63 -17.56
N VAL A 181 -1.73 3.02 -17.97
CA VAL A 181 -3.03 3.13 -17.30
C VAL A 181 -3.46 1.75 -16.84
N PHE A 182 -4.02 1.67 -15.65
CA PHE A 182 -4.53 0.41 -15.14
C PHE A 182 -5.67 0.60 -14.14
N THR A 183 -6.39 -0.47 -13.87
CA THR A 183 -7.44 -0.48 -12.85
C THR A 183 -7.64 -1.87 -12.27
N GLY A 184 -7.91 -1.94 -10.98
CA GLY A 184 -8.21 -3.18 -10.26
C GLY A 184 -9.71 -3.47 -10.25
N ARG A 185 -10.11 -4.70 -10.58
CA ARG A 185 -11.49 -5.16 -10.58
C ARG A 185 -11.56 -6.56 -9.97
N THR A 186 -12.77 -7.01 -9.69
CA THR A 186 -13.03 -8.41 -9.37
C THR A 186 -13.74 -9.07 -10.54
N ALA A 187 -13.43 -10.33 -10.77
CA ALA A 187 -14.11 -11.16 -11.77
C ALA A 187 -14.42 -12.53 -11.19
N ARG A 188 -15.46 -13.17 -11.70
CA ARG A 188 -15.82 -14.53 -11.34
C ARG A 188 -15.11 -15.51 -12.27
N LEU A 189 -14.41 -16.47 -11.68
CA LEU A 189 -13.72 -17.53 -12.39
C LEU A 189 -14.66 -18.74 -12.58
N GLY A 190 -14.91 -19.14 -13.82
CA GLY A 190 -15.76 -20.30 -14.17
C GLY A 190 -17.16 -19.94 -14.66
N ALA A 191 -18.01 -20.95 -14.86
CA ALA A 191 -19.40 -20.80 -15.32
C ALA A 191 -20.36 -20.34 -14.20
N ALA A 192 -21.52 -19.78 -14.54
CA ALA A 192 -22.51 -19.27 -13.58
C ALA A 192 -22.83 -20.26 -12.45
N GLY A 193 -22.92 -19.72 -11.22
CA GLY A 193 -23.44 -20.42 -10.03
C GLY A 193 -22.40 -21.00 -9.05
N SER A 194 -21.13 -21.19 -9.46
CA SER A 194 -20.09 -21.77 -8.58
C SER A 194 -18.70 -21.11 -8.66
N GLY A 195 -18.58 -20.06 -9.48
CA GLY A 195 -17.30 -19.39 -9.70
C GLY A 195 -16.73 -18.64 -8.49
N GLU A 196 -15.41 -18.78 -8.31
CA GLU A 196 -14.59 -18.07 -7.31
C GLU A 196 -14.39 -16.62 -7.74
N THR A 197 -14.50 -15.66 -6.81
CA THR A 197 -14.19 -14.26 -7.10
C THR A 197 -12.69 -14.05 -6.98
N ILE A 198 -12.05 -13.56 -8.05
CA ILE A 198 -10.62 -13.27 -8.10
C ILE A 198 -10.36 -11.79 -8.41
N SER A 199 -9.22 -11.27 -7.95
CA SER A 199 -8.74 -9.93 -8.28
C SER A 199 -8.08 -9.93 -9.66
N VAL A 200 -8.56 -9.06 -10.54
CA VAL A 200 -8.09 -8.88 -11.92
C VAL A 200 -7.63 -7.45 -12.12
N GLN A 201 -6.48 -7.27 -12.74
CA GLN A 201 -6.00 -5.96 -13.15
C GLN A 201 -6.12 -5.82 -14.67
N PHE A 202 -6.84 -4.79 -15.09
CA PHE A 202 -6.88 -4.37 -16.48
C PHE A 202 -5.82 -3.29 -16.69
N ALA A 203 -4.90 -3.48 -17.61
CA ALA A 203 -3.76 -2.58 -17.79
C ALA A 203 -3.43 -2.34 -19.27
N SER A 204 -2.81 -1.20 -19.57
CA SER A 204 -2.24 -0.95 -20.89
C SER A 204 -1.15 -1.98 -21.21
N VAL A 205 -0.94 -2.24 -22.50
CA VAL A 205 -0.07 -3.32 -22.99
C VAL A 205 1.39 -3.18 -22.53
N ASN A 206 1.85 -1.95 -22.33
CA ASN A 206 3.19 -1.59 -21.87
C ASN A 206 3.36 -1.65 -20.33
N TYR A 207 2.36 -2.13 -19.57
CA TYR A 207 2.43 -2.20 -18.11
C TYR A 207 3.64 -2.97 -17.59
N PHE A 208 3.87 -4.18 -18.11
CA PHE A 208 4.99 -5.02 -17.68
C PHE A 208 6.34 -4.46 -18.11
N ASP A 209 6.40 -3.82 -19.28
CA ASP A 209 7.61 -3.17 -19.80
C ASP A 209 8.01 -1.97 -18.93
N LEU A 210 7.02 -1.14 -18.56
CA LEU A 210 7.24 -0.03 -17.63
C LEU A 210 7.75 -0.51 -16.28
N LEU A 211 7.25 -1.64 -15.76
CA LEU A 211 7.75 -2.20 -14.51
C LEU A 211 9.08 -2.95 -14.66
N ALA A 212 9.53 -3.17 -15.90
CA ALA A 212 10.63 -4.06 -16.26
C ALA A 212 10.48 -5.47 -15.66
N VAL A 213 9.23 -5.94 -15.57
CA VAL A 213 8.88 -7.26 -15.05
C VAL A 213 8.70 -8.21 -16.22
N ARG A 214 9.54 -9.23 -16.32
CA ARG A 214 9.40 -10.27 -17.34
C ARG A 214 8.59 -11.44 -16.78
N PRO A 215 7.63 -11.99 -17.54
CA PRO A 215 7.00 -13.26 -17.19
C PRO A 215 8.04 -14.35 -16.98
N ALA A 216 7.85 -15.20 -15.98
CA ALA A 216 8.67 -16.40 -15.79
C ALA A 216 8.45 -17.41 -16.93
N MET A 217 7.24 -17.41 -17.51
CA MET A 217 6.87 -18.26 -18.64
C MET A 217 5.94 -17.51 -19.59
N GLY A 218 6.05 -17.78 -20.89
CA GLY A 218 5.20 -17.17 -21.92
C GLY A 218 5.69 -15.78 -22.34
N ARG A 219 4.75 -14.86 -22.55
CA ARG A 219 5.02 -13.51 -23.06
C ARG A 219 4.17 -12.43 -22.38
N GLY A 220 4.60 -11.18 -22.57
CA GLY A 220 3.80 -10.00 -22.28
C GLY A 220 2.68 -9.77 -23.31
N PHE A 221 1.94 -8.68 -23.12
CA PHE A 221 0.93 -8.21 -24.07
C PHE A 221 1.58 -7.69 -25.35
N ARG A 222 0.86 -7.80 -26.46
CA ARG A 222 1.22 -7.21 -27.74
C ARG A 222 0.41 -5.95 -28.02
N PRO A 223 0.92 -5.00 -28.81
CA PRO A 223 0.21 -3.75 -29.13
C PRO A 223 -1.21 -3.96 -29.66
N GLU A 224 -1.42 -4.94 -30.54
CA GLU A 224 -2.73 -5.27 -31.12
C GLU A 224 -3.77 -5.75 -30.09
N GLU A 225 -3.32 -6.28 -28.95
CA GLU A 225 -4.18 -6.75 -27.86
C GLU A 225 -4.70 -5.58 -26.99
N GLY A 226 -4.11 -4.38 -27.13
CA GLY A 226 -4.55 -3.16 -26.46
C GLY A 226 -5.51 -2.30 -27.27
N ILE A 227 -5.82 -2.68 -28.51
CA ILE A 227 -6.71 -1.92 -29.38
C ILE A 227 -8.16 -2.09 -28.90
N ARG A 228 -8.88 -0.97 -28.72
CA ARG A 228 -10.31 -1.01 -28.38
C ARG A 228 -11.14 -1.72 -29.43
N GLY A 229 -12.16 -2.46 -28.99
CA GLY A 229 -12.95 -3.32 -29.87
C GLY A 229 -12.21 -4.57 -30.36
N SER A 230 -10.97 -4.79 -29.91
CA SER A 230 -10.26 -6.04 -30.15
C SER A 230 -10.92 -7.19 -29.40
N ALA A 231 -11.14 -8.31 -30.10
CA ALA A 231 -11.64 -9.55 -29.51
C ALA A 231 -10.53 -10.36 -28.80
N HIS A 232 -9.33 -9.79 -28.61
CA HIS A 232 -8.22 -10.48 -27.95
C HIS A 232 -8.46 -10.59 -26.44
N ALA A 233 -9.09 -11.69 -26.04
CA ALA A 233 -9.23 -12.11 -24.65
C ALA A 233 -8.00 -12.92 -24.21
N VAL A 234 -6.94 -12.22 -23.81
CA VAL A 234 -5.70 -12.81 -23.31
C VAL A 234 -5.42 -12.40 -21.88
N ALA A 235 -4.78 -13.29 -21.12
CA ALA A 235 -4.49 -13.07 -19.72
C ALA A 235 -3.07 -13.52 -19.35
N ILE A 236 -2.46 -12.80 -18.42
CA ILE A 236 -1.24 -13.20 -17.72
C ILE A 236 -1.64 -13.51 -16.28
N VAL A 237 -1.19 -14.62 -15.72
CA VAL A 237 -1.59 -15.04 -14.36
C VAL A 237 -0.47 -14.88 -13.33
N SER A 238 -0.86 -14.73 -12.07
CA SER A 238 0.09 -14.69 -10.96
C SER A 238 0.78 -16.05 -10.81
N HIS A 239 2.06 -16.06 -10.42
CA HIS A 239 2.76 -17.31 -10.10
C HIS A 239 2.01 -18.08 -9.00
N GLY A 240 1.51 -17.39 -7.98
CA GLY A 240 0.73 -17.98 -6.91
C GLY A 240 -0.58 -18.62 -7.38
N TYR A 241 -1.29 -17.99 -8.31
CA TYR A 241 -2.49 -18.54 -8.92
C TYR A 241 -2.18 -19.82 -9.69
N TRP A 242 -1.15 -19.78 -10.55
CA TRP A 242 -0.70 -20.94 -11.31
C TRP A 242 -0.32 -22.13 -10.41
N GLN A 243 0.41 -21.89 -9.31
CA GLN A 243 0.75 -22.93 -8.35
C GLN A 243 -0.48 -23.52 -7.66
N ARG A 244 -1.41 -22.69 -7.17
CA ARG A 244 -2.59 -23.18 -6.45
C ARG A 244 -3.59 -23.88 -7.37
N ARG A 245 -3.78 -23.37 -8.59
CA ARG A 245 -4.82 -23.85 -9.52
C ARG A 245 -4.35 -25.00 -10.41
N ALA A 246 -3.10 -24.95 -10.85
CA ALA A 246 -2.55 -25.90 -11.82
C ALA A 246 -1.41 -26.76 -11.25
N GLY A 247 -1.07 -26.62 -9.96
CA GLY A 247 0.00 -27.42 -9.35
C GLY A 247 1.38 -27.15 -9.95
N SER A 248 1.60 -25.97 -10.54
CA SER A 248 2.79 -25.62 -11.34
C SER A 248 2.94 -26.40 -12.66
N ASP A 249 1.83 -26.86 -13.25
CA ASP A 249 1.84 -27.54 -14.56
C ASP A 249 2.17 -26.56 -15.70
N PRO A 250 3.27 -26.75 -16.46
CA PRO A 250 3.61 -25.90 -17.61
C PRO A 250 2.56 -25.90 -18.72
N SER A 251 1.71 -26.94 -18.83
CA SER A 251 0.63 -26.97 -19.82
C SER A 251 -0.50 -25.98 -19.52
N PHE A 252 -0.43 -25.29 -18.37
CA PHE A 252 -1.34 -24.20 -18.06
C PHE A 252 -1.14 -22.99 -18.99
N LEU A 253 0.07 -22.81 -19.53
CA LEU A 253 0.32 -21.82 -20.58
C LEU A 253 -0.42 -22.24 -21.87
N GLY A 254 -1.17 -21.31 -22.46
CA GLY A 254 -2.03 -21.56 -23.61
C GLY A 254 -3.41 -22.13 -23.25
N SER A 255 -3.65 -22.47 -21.98
CA SER A 255 -4.97 -22.91 -21.53
C SER A 255 -5.98 -21.77 -21.49
N THR A 256 -7.26 -22.12 -21.46
CA THR A 256 -8.37 -21.16 -21.37
C THR A 256 -8.93 -21.12 -19.96
N ILE A 257 -9.12 -19.91 -19.44
CA ILE A 257 -9.85 -19.63 -18.21
C ILE A 257 -11.11 -18.82 -18.54
N LEU A 258 -12.18 -19.03 -17.78
CA LEU A 258 -13.43 -18.29 -17.97
C LEU A 258 -13.50 -17.16 -16.94
N LEU A 259 -13.51 -15.91 -17.38
CA LEU A 259 -13.74 -14.73 -16.56
C LEU A 259 -15.11 -14.14 -16.86
N ASN A 260 -16.02 -14.15 -15.90
CA ASN A 260 -17.43 -13.82 -16.10
C ASN A 260 -17.98 -14.50 -17.36
N GLU A 261 -17.74 -15.82 -17.48
CA GLU A 261 -18.18 -16.65 -18.61
C GLU A 261 -17.50 -16.35 -19.96
N THR A 262 -16.60 -15.38 -20.02
CA THR A 262 -15.83 -15.04 -21.22
C THR A 262 -14.50 -15.79 -21.23
N PRO A 263 -14.13 -16.48 -22.33
CA PRO A 263 -12.87 -17.22 -22.41
C PRO A 263 -11.68 -16.29 -22.59
N PHE A 264 -10.68 -16.43 -21.71
CA PHE A 264 -9.37 -15.78 -21.82
C PHE A 264 -8.28 -16.85 -21.97
N THR A 265 -7.39 -16.67 -22.93
CA THR A 265 -6.23 -17.53 -23.10
C THR A 265 -5.07 -17.07 -22.22
N VAL A 266 -4.50 -17.98 -21.45
CA VAL A 266 -3.32 -17.71 -20.62
C VAL A 266 -2.07 -17.62 -21.50
N ILE A 267 -1.52 -16.42 -21.67
CA ILE A 267 -0.36 -16.16 -22.54
C ILE A 267 0.95 -15.98 -21.78
N GLY A 268 0.88 -15.87 -20.45
CA GLY A 268 2.05 -15.70 -19.60
C GLY A 268 1.78 -15.98 -18.13
N ILE A 269 2.85 -16.30 -17.40
CA ILE A 269 2.86 -16.47 -15.95
C ILE A 269 3.92 -15.52 -15.39
N THR A 270 3.54 -14.68 -14.45
CA THR A 270 4.44 -13.71 -13.81
C THR A 270 5.57 -14.38 -13.02
N ALA A 271 6.63 -13.63 -12.74
CA ALA A 271 7.70 -14.08 -11.86
C ALA A 271 7.21 -14.29 -10.42
N GLU A 272 7.86 -15.19 -9.68
CA GLU A 272 7.57 -15.40 -8.27
C GLU A 272 7.72 -14.09 -7.47
N GLY A 273 6.76 -13.81 -6.59
CA GLY A 273 6.75 -12.61 -5.75
C GLY A 273 6.19 -11.35 -6.41
N PHE A 274 5.90 -11.36 -7.72
CA PHE A 274 5.17 -10.26 -8.36
C PHE A 274 3.67 -10.37 -8.05
N GLN A 275 3.11 -9.33 -7.43
CA GLN A 275 1.70 -9.29 -6.99
C GLN A 275 0.91 -8.12 -7.60
N GLY A 276 1.53 -7.34 -8.49
CA GLY A 276 0.93 -6.12 -9.07
C GLY A 276 1.38 -4.84 -8.36
N THR A 277 0.76 -3.72 -8.74
CA THR A 277 1.11 -2.36 -8.27
C THR A 277 0.20 -1.84 -7.14
N PHE A 278 -0.88 -2.56 -6.85
CA PHE A 278 -1.78 -2.31 -5.73
C PHE A 278 -1.22 -2.90 -4.43
N ILE A 279 -0.65 -2.05 -3.58
CA ILE A 279 -0.08 -2.47 -2.30
C ILE A 279 -1.18 -3.03 -1.39
N GLY A 280 -0.96 -4.22 -0.82
CA GLY A 280 -1.93 -4.89 0.07
C GLY A 280 -3.08 -5.60 -0.65
N PHE A 281 -3.19 -5.46 -1.97
CA PHE A 281 -4.22 -6.11 -2.80
C PHE A 281 -3.54 -6.90 -3.92
N PRO A 282 -3.10 -8.14 -3.66
CA PRO A 282 -2.44 -8.95 -4.68
C PRO A 282 -3.40 -9.26 -5.83
N MET A 283 -2.93 -9.08 -7.05
CA MET A 283 -3.66 -9.41 -8.26
C MET A 283 -3.39 -10.85 -8.67
N GLU A 284 -4.44 -11.58 -9.05
CA GLU A 284 -4.32 -12.97 -9.50
C GLU A 284 -4.10 -13.06 -11.01
N LEU A 285 -4.53 -12.02 -11.74
CA LEU A 285 -4.54 -11.99 -13.20
C LEU A 285 -4.41 -10.56 -13.74
N TRP A 286 -3.74 -10.43 -14.88
CA TRP A 286 -3.66 -9.22 -15.69
C TRP A 286 -4.24 -9.48 -17.07
N ALA A 287 -5.02 -8.53 -17.59
CA ALA A 287 -5.55 -8.55 -18.95
C ALA A 287 -5.40 -7.16 -19.61
N PRO A 288 -5.36 -7.06 -20.95
CA PRO A 288 -5.32 -5.77 -21.63
C PRO A 288 -6.53 -4.92 -21.27
N ILE A 289 -6.35 -3.62 -21.06
CA ILE A 289 -7.43 -2.71 -20.65
C ILE A 289 -8.63 -2.70 -21.60
N ALA A 290 -8.39 -2.85 -22.90
CA ALA A 290 -9.44 -2.96 -23.92
C ALA A 290 -10.33 -4.19 -23.73
N SER A 291 -9.80 -5.27 -23.15
CA SER A 291 -10.57 -6.51 -22.91
C SER A 291 -11.56 -6.39 -21.73
N ALA A 292 -11.48 -5.32 -20.93
CA ALA A 292 -12.41 -5.08 -19.84
C ALA A 292 -13.86 -4.93 -20.31
N GLU A 293 -14.08 -4.35 -21.50
CA GLU A 293 -15.40 -4.19 -22.13
C GLU A 293 -16.06 -5.56 -22.42
N LEU A 294 -15.28 -6.64 -22.51
CA LEU A 294 -15.80 -8.00 -22.75
C LEU A 294 -16.49 -8.60 -21.51
N ILE A 295 -16.07 -8.20 -20.29
CA ILE A 295 -16.51 -8.87 -19.06
C ILE A 295 -17.13 -7.95 -18.01
N LEU A 296 -17.01 -6.62 -18.20
CA LEU A 296 -17.57 -5.63 -17.31
C LEU A 296 -18.73 -4.93 -18.00
N PRO A 297 -19.98 -5.13 -17.54
CA PRO A 297 -21.13 -4.43 -18.10
C PRO A 297 -21.00 -2.93 -17.86
N ASN A 298 -21.38 -2.13 -18.85
CA ASN A 298 -21.32 -0.65 -18.82
C ASN A 298 -19.89 -0.09 -18.63
N PHE A 299 -18.87 -0.88 -18.95
CA PHE A 299 -17.50 -0.38 -18.98
C PHE A 299 -17.23 0.22 -20.36
N ASP A 300 -17.22 1.55 -20.45
CA ASP A 300 -16.92 2.28 -21.67
C ASP A 300 -15.66 3.11 -21.48
N LEU A 301 -14.62 2.79 -22.25
CA LEU A 301 -13.36 3.53 -22.27
C LEU A 301 -13.48 4.89 -23.00
N THR A 302 -14.59 5.21 -23.68
CA THR A 302 -14.82 6.58 -24.20
C THR A 302 -15.40 7.53 -23.16
N ASP A 303 -15.96 7.02 -22.06
CA ASP A 303 -16.63 7.86 -21.08
C ASP A 303 -15.62 8.63 -20.20
N ARG A 304 -15.51 9.94 -20.44
CA ARG A 304 -14.63 10.85 -19.66
C ARG A 304 -15.14 11.05 -18.22
N ALA A 305 -16.39 10.74 -17.93
CA ALA A 305 -16.93 10.75 -16.56
C ALA A 305 -16.50 9.52 -15.74
N SER A 306 -16.03 8.45 -16.40
CA SER A 306 -15.58 7.21 -15.75
C SER A 306 -14.16 7.35 -15.18
N GLN A 307 -14.05 7.90 -13.97
CA GLN A 307 -12.78 8.28 -13.32
C GLN A 307 -12.13 7.17 -12.48
N GLY A 308 -12.17 5.93 -12.98
CA GLY A 308 -11.78 4.73 -12.24
C GLY A 308 -10.39 4.19 -12.55
N PHE A 309 -9.49 4.97 -13.14
CA PHE A 309 -8.18 4.51 -13.62
C PHE A 309 -7.00 5.15 -12.88
N GLU A 310 -5.95 4.38 -12.69
CA GLU A 310 -4.69 4.80 -12.11
C GLU A 310 -3.63 4.96 -13.20
N LEU A 311 -2.73 5.93 -13.01
CA LEU A 311 -1.64 6.21 -13.93
C LEU A 311 -0.29 6.00 -13.24
N MET A 312 0.65 5.43 -13.97
CA MET A 312 2.05 5.32 -13.56
C MET A 312 2.96 5.65 -14.73
N GLY A 313 4.05 6.33 -14.44
CA GLY A 313 4.98 6.82 -15.45
C GLY A 313 6.42 6.45 -15.14
N ARG A 314 7.26 6.40 -16.18
CA ARG A 314 8.71 6.36 -16.04
C ARG A 314 9.30 7.67 -16.54
N LEU A 315 10.00 8.40 -15.67
CA LEU A 315 10.67 9.66 -16.00
C LEU A 315 11.77 9.44 -17.04
N LYS A 316 11.86 10.35 -18.01
CA LYS A 316 13.05 10.45 -18.88
C LYS A 316 14.30 10.74 -18.06
N ALA A 317 15.44 10.34 -18.59
CA ALA A 317 16.73 10.64 -17.97
C ALA A 317 16.87 12.16 -17.73
N ASN A 318 17.30 12.53 -16.52
CA ASN A 318 17.49 13.92 -16.06
C ASN A 318 16.23 14.78 -15.95
N VAL A 319 15.03 14.20 -15.98
CA VAL A 319 13.79 14.92 -15.64
C VAL A 319 13.54 14.80 -14.14
N SER A 320 13.41 15.93 -13.45
CA SER A 320 13.02 15.96 -12.04
C SER A 320 11.50 15.79 -11.88
N ILE A 321 11.06 15.28 -10.72
CA ILE A 321 9.63 15.18 -10.38
C ILE A 321 8.96 16.56 -10.46
N SER A 322 9.61 17.61 -9.98
CA SER A 322 9.08 18.98 -10.08
C SER A 322 8.86 19.46 -11.52
N ARG A 323 9.72 19.05 -12.45
CA ARG A 323 9.54 19.35 -13.88
C ARG A 323 8.41 18.53 -14.48
N ALA A 324 8.31 17.26 -14.12
CA ALA A 324 7.20 16.41 -14.57
C ALA A 324 5.85 16.94 -14.05
N GLN A 325 5.80 17.35 -12.78
CA GLN A 325 4.63 17.97 -12.15
C GLN A 325 4.20 19.21 -12.94
N ALA A 326 5.13 20.14 -13.20
CA ALA A 326 4.80 21.36 -13.94
C ALA A 326 4.29 21.11 -15.38
N ALA A 327 4.82 20.08 -16.05
CA ALA A 327 4.36 19.68 -17.39
C ALA A 327 2.94 19.09 -17.35
N PHE A 328 2.65 18.23 -16.37
CA PHE A 328 1.33 17.65 -16.18
C PHE A 328 0.30 18.68 -15.70
N ASP A 329 0.70 19.66 -14.88
CA ASP A 329 -0.15 20.78 -14.48
C ASP A 329 -0.59 21.63 -15.69
N LEU A 330 0.27 21.77 -16.70
CA LEU A 330 -0.07 22.47 -17.93
C LEU A 330 -1.14 21.69 -18.71
N ILE A 331 -0.93 20.39 -18.91
CA ILE A 331 -1.89 19.51 -19.59
C ILE A 331 -3.24 19.51 -18.85
N ALA A 332 -3.23 19.44 -17.51
CA ALA A 332 -4.45 19.48 -16.70
C ALA A 332 -5.25 20.77 -16.92
N ARG A 333 -4.59 21.93 -16.99
CA ARG A 333 -5.24 23.22 -17.28
C ARG A 333 -5.82 23.30 -18.69
N GLU A 334 -5.13 22.72 -19.67
CA GLU A 334 -5.65 22.64 -21.04
C GLU A 334 -6.90 21.76 -21.09
N LEU A 335 -6.86 20.59 -20.46
CA LEU A 335 -8.01 19.68 -20.35
C LEU A 335 -9.19 20.31 -19.60
N GLU A 336 -8.94 21.13 -18.58
CA GLU A 336 -9.98 21.91 -17.91
C GLU A 336 -10.67 22.89 -18.86
N SER A 337 -9.90 23.55 -19.73
CA SER A 337 -10.44 24.48 -20.73
C SER A 337 -11.22 23.76 -21.84
N GLU A 338 -10.76 22.59 -22.26
CA GLU A 338 -11.37 21.79 -23.33
C GLU A 338 -12.63 21.03 -22.86
N HIS A 339 -12.61 20.55 -21.61
CA HIS A 339 -13.65 19.71 -21.00
C HIS A 339 -14.14 20.27 -19.66
N PRO A 340 -14.71 21.49 -19.62
CA PRO A 340 -15.02 22.18 -18.37
C PRO A 340 -16.16 21.54 -17.56
N ALA A 341 -16.95 20.63 -18.13
CA ALA A 341 -18.00 19.93 -17.38
C ALA A 341 -17.42 18.82 -16.50
N GLU A 342 -16.40 18.12 -16.98
CA GLU A 342 -15.78 16.96 -16.34
C GLU A 342 -14.49 17.30 -15.58
N LYS A 343 -13.83 18.42 -15.92
CA LYS A 343 -12.46 18.74 -15.46
C LYS A 343 -12.31 20.00 -14.62
N ARG A 344 -13.40 20.71 -14.34
CA ARG A 344 -13.32 21.96 -13.56
C ARG A 344 -12.72 21.73 -12.18
N GLY A 345 -11.60 22.39 -11.92
CA GLY A 345 -10.84 22.27 -10.67
C GLY A 345 -10.07 20.97 -10.50
N HIS A 346 -10.02 20.09 -11.50
CA HIS A 346 -9.23 18.86 -11.43
C HIS A 346 -7.76 19.18 -11.65
N GLY A 347 -6.92 18.77 -10.70
CA GLY A 347 -5.47 18.80 -10.79
C GLY A 347 -4.86 17.40 -10.92
N VAL A 348 -3.55 17.35 -10.80
CA VAL A 348 -2.75 16.13 -10.90
C VAL A 348 -1.59 16.20 -9.90
N GLY A 349 -1.25 15.07 -9.30
CA GLY A 349 -0.10 14.94 -8.40
C GLY A 349 0.84 13.85 -8.87
N ILE A 350 2.14 14.11 -8.86
CA ILE A 350 3.20 13.16 -9.22
C ILE A 350 4.10 12.91 -8.01
N VAL A 351 4.23 11.64 -7.62
CA VAL A 351 5.10 11.24 -6.50
C VAL A 351 5.96 10.04 -6.90
N PRO A 352 7.15 9.85 -6.29
CA PRO A 352 7.96 8.66 -6.57
C PRO A 352 7.26 7.40 -6.06
N THR A 353 7.25 6.33 -6.85
CA THR A 353 6.64 5.04 -6.48
C THR A 353 7.31 4.37 -5.28
N THR A 354 8.61 4.63 -5.05
CA THR A 354 9.34 4.17 -3.85
C THR A 354 9.34 5.16 -2.70
N GLY A 355 8.58 6.24 -2.82
CA GLY A 355 8.38 7.23 -1.77
C GLY A 355 7.11 6.96 -0.97
N HIS A 356 7.00 7.67 0.15
CA HIS A 356 5.78 7.80 0.95
C HIS A 356 4.60 8.10 0.01
N ARG A 357 3.74 7.10 -0.26
CA ARG A 357 2.46 7.34 -0.95
C ARG A 357 1.62 8.30 -0.10
N PRO A 358 0.60 8.96 -0.65
CA PRO A 358 -0.18 10.00 0.06
C PRO A 358 -0.77 9.57 1.41
N PHE A 359 -0.86 8.26 1.71
CA PHE A 359 -1.21 7.75 3.03
C PHE A 359 -0.24 8.16 4.16
N ASP A 360 1.03 8.44 3.83
CA ASP A 360 2.05 8.86 4.80
C ASP A 360 2.31 10.38 4.81
N ALA A 361 1.75 11.12 3.83
CA ALA A 361 1.73 12.58 3.90
C ALA A 361 0.66 12.97 4.91
N GLY A 362 1.07 13.61 6.00
CA GLY A 362 0.14 14.13 7.01
C GLY A 362 -1.03 14.89 6.36
N TRP A 363 -2.18 14.83 7.01
CA TRP A 363 -3.33 15.63 6.63
C TRP A 363 -3.13 17.04 7.21
N CYS A 364 -3.01 18.05 6.33
CA CYS A 364 -3.06 19.45 6.73
C CYS A 364 -4.50 19.93 6.44
N ASP A 365 -5.31 20.16 7.48
CA ASP A 365 -6.68 20.67 7.35
C ASP A 365 -7.58 19.87 6.38
N GLY A 366 -7.47 18.53 6.38
CA GLY A 366 -8.32 17.69 5.53
C GLY A 366 -7.84 17.52 4.08
N VAL A 367 -6.58 17.87 3.76
CA VAL A 367 -5.99 17.70 2.42
C VAL A 367 -4.54 17.19 2.51
N PRO A 368 -4.02 16.39 1.56
CA PRO A 368 -2.61 15.96 1.56
C PRO A 368 -1.64 17.16 1.49
N CYS A 369 -0.68 17.25 2.41
CA CYS A 369 0.24 18.40 2.52
C CYS A 369 1.23 18.61 1.32
N TYR A 370 1.13 17.86 0.22
CA TYR A 370 1.98 18.04 -0.97
C TYR A 370 1.47 19.12 -1.93
N ILE A 371 0.31 19.72 -1.64
CA ILE A 371 -0.21 20.86 -2.39
C ILE A 371 0.73 22.04 -2.20
N ASN A 372 1.43 22.37 -3.29
CA ASN A 372 2.29 23.52 -3.45
C ASN A 372 1.60 24.78 -2.88
N ASP A 373 2.29 25.47 -1.96
CA ASP A 373 1.82 26.62 -1.17
C ASP A 373 1.28 27.80 -2.03
N ASP A 374 1.47 27.74 -3.35
CA ASP A 374 1.04 28.74 -4.33
C ASP A 374 -0.47 28.67 -4.67
N HIS A 375 -1.10 27.48 -4.58
CA HIS A 375 -2.55 27.33 -4.79
C HIS A 375 -3.38 27.91 -3.63
N ARG A 376 -2.83 27.92 -2.41
CA ARG A 376 -3.47 28.54 -1.23
C ARG A 376 -3.54 30.07 -1.33
N ARG A 377 -2.56 30.72 -1.98
CA ARG A 377 -2.57 32.19 -2.13
C ARG A 377 -3.67 32.65 -3.09
N ARG A 378 -3.83 31.98 -4.23
CA ARG A 378 -4.85 32.36 -5.24
C ARG A 378 -6.29 32.12 -4.77
N SER A 379 -6.53 31.09 -3.97
CA SER A 379 -7.86 30.81 -3.41
C SER A 379 -8.22 31.73 -2.23
N ALA A 380 -7.23 32.20 -1.46
CA ALA A 380 -7.44 33.23 -0.43
C ALA A 380 -7.71 34.62 -1.03
N ASP A 381 -7.00 35.00 -2.10
CA ASP A 381 -7.18 36.31 -2.76
C ASP A 381 -8.57 36.42 -3.42
N HIS A 382 -9.11 35.32 -3.98
CA HIS A 382 -10.43 35.33 -4.61
C HIS A 382 -11.60 35.44 -3.61
N LEU A 383 -11.37 35.08 -2.34
CA LEU A 383 -12.36 35.23 -1.26
C LEU A 383 -12.34 36.64 -0.63
N LEU A 384 -11.26 37.41 -0.81
CA LEU A 384 -11.15 38.78 -0.32
C LEU A 384 -11.68 39.82 -1.33
N GLU A 385 -11.77 39.50 -2.63
CA GLU A 385 -12.39 40.38 -3.64
C GLU A 385 -13.93 40.31 -3.69
N ARG A 386 -14.56 39.41 -2.92
CA ARG A 386 -16.03 39.32 -2.78
C ARG A 386 -16.55 39.68 -1.38
N ARG A 387 -15.91 40.63 -0.71
CA ARG A 387 -16.47 41.27 0.50
C ARG A 387 -16.46 42.78 0.41
#